data_AF-A0A959FX32-F1
#
_entry.id   AF-A0A959FX32-F1
#
_cell.length_a   1.000
_cell.length_b   1.000
_cell.length_c   1.000
_cell.angle_alpha   90.00
_cell.angle_beta   90.00
_cell.angle_gamma   90.00
#
_symmetry.space_group_name_H-M   'P 1'
#
loop_
_entity.id
_entity.type
_entity.pdbx_description
1 polymer ?
#
loop_
_entity_poly.entity_id
_entity_poly.type
_entity_poly.pdbx_seq_one_letter_code
_entity_poly.pdbx_strand_id
1 'polypeptide(L)'
;MKKSLQNMLKAALFFGVGFVILYLVYRSQNKAYQAQCALDGVPAESCSLIQKVLEDFASANYFWILMVLVAFTVSNISRSVRWIMLIRPLGYEPRPINAFLTIMLGYFTNLGLPRVGEVIRAGSLANYEKIGVEKTMGTVVVDRMTDMATML
;
A
#
# COMPACT_ATOMS: atom_id res chain seq x y z
N MET A 1 -3.93 25.53 -25.45
CA MET A 1 -2.56 24.97 -25.61
C MET A 1 -1.71 24.97 -24.34
N LYS A 2 -1.55 26.07 -23.59
CA LYS A 2 -0.71 26.12 -22.36
C LYS A 2 -1.05 25.06 -21.29
N LYS A 3 -2.35 24.78 -21.03
CA LYS A 3 -2.77 23.73 -20.08
C LYS A 3 -2.41 22.31 -20.54
N SER A 4 -2.49 22.02 -21.85
CA SER A 4 -2.13 20.71 -22.40
C SER A 4 -0.62 20.46 -22.28
N LEU A 5 0.19 21.48 -22.60
CA LEU A 5 1.65 21.41 -22.43
C LEU A 5 2.04 21.22 -20.96
N GLN A 6 1.40 21.94 -20.03
CA GLN A 6 1.64 21.76 -18.59
C GLN A 6 1.29 20.35 -18.09
N ASN A 7 0.19 19.76 -18.55
CA ASN A 7 -0.19 18.40 -18.17
C ASN A 7 0.79 17.36 -18.73
N MET A 8 1.24 17.55 -19.97
CA MET A 8 2.25 16.68 -20.60
C MET A 8 3.59 16.76 -19.87
N LEU A 9 4.01 17.95 -19.45
CA LEU A 9 5.25 18.17 -18.70
C LEU A 9 5.17 17.56 -17.30
N LYS A 10 4.02 17.67 -16.62
CA LYS A 10 3.76 16.96 -15.35
C LYS A 10 3.80 15.45 -15.51
N ALA A 11 3.20 14.91 -16.57
CA ALA A 11 3.22 13.48 -16.85
C ALA A 11 4.66 13.00 -17.13
N ALA A 12 5.40 13.71 -17.97
CA ALA A 12 6.80 13.41 -18.26
C ALA A 12 7.67 13.44 -17.00
N LEU A 13 7.46 14.41 -16.11
CA LEU A 13 8.15 14.49 -14.83
C LEU A 13 7.79 13.30 -13.92
N PHE A 14 6.51 12.93 -13.83
CA PHE A 14 6.06 11.79 -13.02
C PHE A 14 6.67 10.47 -13.49
N PHE A 15 6.58 10.16 -14.79
CA PHE A 15 7.18 8.95 -15.34
C PHE A 15 8.71 8.98 -15.30
N GLY A 16 9.31 10.14 -15.57
CA GLY A 16 10.77 10.32 -15.50
C GLY A 16 11.33 10.03 -14.11
N VAL A 17 10.71 10.58 -13.07
CA VAL A 17 11.08 10.28 -11.68
C VAL A 17 10.88 8.80 -11.36
N GLY A 18 9.77 8.20 -11.80
CA GLY A 18 9.51 6.77 -11.61
C GLY A 18 10.58 5.87 -12.25
N PHE A 19 10.94 6.12 -13.51
CA PHE A 19 11.99 5.37 -14.21
C PHE A 19 13.37 5.55 -13.55
N VAL A 20 13.70 6.76 -13.10
CA VAL A 20 14.96 7.01 -12.40
C VAL A 20 15.03 6.23 -11.09
N ILE A 21 13.96 6.25 -10.28
CA ILE A 21 13.90 5.47 -9.04
C ILE A 21 14.06 3.98 -9.32
N LEU A 22 13.33 3.44 -10.30
CA LEU A 22 13.43 2.02 -10.67
C LEU A 22 14.84 1.65 -11.15
N TYR A 23 15.47 2.51 -11.95
CA TYR A 23 16.84 2.31 -12.41
C TYR A 23 17.84 2.30 -11.24
N LEU A 24 17.70 3.22 -10.29
CA LEU A 24 18.55 3.27 -9.09
C LEU A 24 18.37 2.01 -8.23
N VAL A 25 17.12 1.57 -8.03
CA VAL A 25 16.81 0.33 -7.30
C VAL A 25 17.40 -0.88 -8.01
N TYR A 26 17.19 -1.01 -9.33
CA TYR A 26 17.75 -2.10 -10.12
C TYR A 26 19.29 -2.14 -10.01
N ARG A 27 19.94 -0.98 -10.14
CA ARG A 27 21.41 -0.88 -9.99
C ARG A 27 21.87 -1.31 -8.60
N SER A 28 21.14 -0.91 -7.55
CA SER A 28 21.46 -1.29 -6.17
C SER A 28 21.31 -2.79 -5.95
N GLN A 29 20.20 -3.37 -6.41
CA GLN A 29 19.89 -4.79 -6.26
C GLN A 29 20.84 -5.67 -7.08
N ASN A 30 21.16 -5.26 -8.32
CA ASN A 30 22.04 -6.03 -9.19
C ASN A 30 23.45 -6.12 -8.62
N LYS A 31 23.96 -5.05 -7.99
CA LYS A 31 25.26 -5.07 -7.29
C LYS A 31 25.25 -6.03 -6.10
N ALA A 32 24.19 -5.99 -5.28
CA ALA A 32 24.06 -6.89 -4.14
C ALA A 32 23.96 -8.35 -4.57
N TYR A 33 23.21 -8.63 -5.64
CA TYR A 33 23.06 -9.99 -6.16
C TYR A 33 24.36 -10.52 -6.79
N GLN A 34 25.09 -9.70 -7.53
CA GLN A 34 26.39 -10.10 -8.08
C GLN A 34 27.42 -10.42 -6.98
N ALA A 35 27.44 -9.64 -5.89
CA ALA A 35 28.28 -9.94 -4.73
C ALA A 35 27.89 -11.29 -4.09
N GLN A 36 26.60 -11.59 -4.02
CA GLN A 36 26.09 -12.86 -3.50
C GLN A 36 26.47 -14.05 -4.41
N CYS A 37 26.32 -13.92 -5.74
CA CYS A 37 26.73 -14.96 -6.69
C CYS A 37 28.22 -15.34 -6.56
N ALA A 38 29.08 -14.34 -6.30
CA ALA A 38 30.51 -14.56 -6.11
C ALA A 38 30.83 -15.36 -4.83
N LEU A 39 30.03 -15.20 -3.77
CA LEU A 39 30.13 -15.98 -2.54
C LEU A 39 29.59 -17.41 -2.73
N ASP A 40 28.52 -17.55 -3.50
CA ASP A 40 27.85 -18.84 -3.75
C ASP A 40 28.57 -19.68 -4.83
N GLY A 41 29.69 -19.19 -5.39
CA GLY A 41 30.49 -19.89 -6.39
C GLY A 41 29.81 -20.07 -7.76
N VAL A 42 28.80 -19.26 -8.06
CA VAL A 42 28.01 -19.35 -9.29
C VAL A 42 28.81 -18.75 -10.47
N PRO A 43 28.89 -19.42 -11.63
CA PRO A 43 29.56 -18.88 -12.81
C PRO A 43 29.01 -17.51 -13.23
N ALA A 44 29.89 -16.61 -13.65
CA ALA A 44 29.51 -15.24 -14.02
C ALA A 44 28.49 -15.17 -15.17
N GLU A 45 28.46 -16.17 -16.04
CA GLU A 45 27.53 -16.24 -17.18
C GLU A 45 26.07 -16.47 -16.76
N SER A 46 25.81 -17.11 -15.62
CA SER A 46 24.44 -17.38 -15.12
C SER A 46 23.96 -16.39 -14.06
N CYS A 47 24.80 -15.44 -13.61
CA CYS A 47 24.43 -14.45 -12.60
C CYS A 47 23.65 -13.27 -13.21
N SER A 48 22.42 -13.53 -13.64
CA SER A 48 21.48 -12.50 -14.13
C SER A 48 20.35 -12.27 -13.14
N LEU A 49 20.26 -11.04 -12.59
CA LEU A 49 19.19 -10.67 -11.65
C LEU A 49 17.80 -10.86 -12.28
N ILE A 50 17.65 -10.54 -13.56
CA ILE A 50 16.35 -10.64 -14.24
C ILE A 50 15.91 -12.10 -14.38
N GLN A 51 16.83 -13.00 -14.72
CA GLN A 51 16.51 -14.43 -14.82
C GLN A 51 16.11 -14.99 -13.46
N LYS A 52 16.87 -14.66 -12.41
CA LYS A 52 16.51 -15.05 -11.04
C LYS A 52 15.10 -14.61 -10.66
N VAL A 53 14.75 -13.35 -10.91
CA VAL A 53 13.42 -12.81 -10.61
C VAL A 53 12.34 -13.59 -11.38
N LEU A 54 12.55 -13.88 -12.66
CA LEU A 54 11.59 -14.65 -13.46
C LEU A 54 11.42 -16.08 -12.94
N GLU A 55 12.50 -16.76 -12.58
CA GLU A 55 12.48 -18.10 -12.00
C GLU A 55 11.79 -18.12 -10.63
N ASP A 56 12.05 -17.13 -9.77
CA ASP A 56 11.39 -16.98 -8.47
C ASP A 56 9.86 -16.81 -8.64
N PHE A 57 9.42 -16.02 -9.62
CA PHE A 57 7.99 -15.88 -9.94
C PHE A 57 7.40 -17.16 -10.56
N ALA A 58 8.16 -17.89 -11.39
CA ALA A 58 7.68 -19.11 -12.03
C ALA A 58 7.58 -20.29 -11.04
N SER A 59 8.50 -20.36 -10.08
CA SER A 59 8.55 -21.42 -9.06
C SER A 59 7.68 -21.15 -7.83
N ALA A 60 7.13 -19.93 -7.72
CA ALA A 60 6.27 -19.55 -6.60
C ALA A 60 4.99 -20.39 -6.54
N ASN A 61 4.62 -20.80 -5.34
CA ASN A 61 3.37 -21.52 -5.11
C ASN A 61 2.19 -20.54 -4.98
N TYR A 62 1.41 -20.42 -6.05
CA TYR A 62 0.25 -19.54 -6.14
C TYR A 62 -0.86 -19.84 -5.12
N PHE A 63 -0.93 -21.07 -4.59
CA PHE A 63 -1.90 -21.41 -3.54
C PHE A 63 -1.64 -20.59 -2.27
N TRP A 64 -0.39 -20.48 -1.84
CA TRP A 64 -0.04 -19.70 -0.66
C TRP A 64 -0.25 -18.20 -0.89
N ILE A 65 0.03 -17.70 -2.10
CA ILE A 65 -0.25 -16.31 -2.46
C ILE A 65 -1.75 -16.02 -2.35
N LEU A 66 -2.59 -16.90 -2.89
CA LEU A 66 -4.04 -16.77 -2.79
C LEU A 66 -4.52 -16.81 -1.33
N MET A 67 -4.00 -17.74 -0.52
CA MET A 67 -4.33 -17.83 0.90
C MET A 67 -4.01 -16.55 1.67
N VAL A 68 -2.85 -15.93 1.41
CA VAL A 68 -2.46 -14.65 2.01
C VAL A 68 -3.39 -13.52 1.54
N LEU A 69 -3.73 -13.47 0.25
CA LEU A 69 -4.65 -12.46 -0.28
C LEU A 69 -6.05 -12.57 0.34
N VAL A 70 -6.57 -13.79 0.51
CA VAL A 70 -7.87 -14.04 1.15
C VAL A 70 -7.81 -13.63 2.63
N ALA A 71 -6.80 -14.10 3.37
CA ALA A 71 -6.64 -13.76 4.78
C ALA A 71 -6.49 -12.25 5.00
N PHE A 72 -5.70 -11.57 4.16
CA PHE A 72 -5.55 -10.12 4.17
C PHE A 72 -6.88 -9.41 3.90
N THR A 73 -7.64 -9.87 2.91
CA THR A 73 -8.94 -9.27 2.57
C THR A 73 -9.93 -9.41 3.72
N VAL A 74 -10.07 -10.62 4.28
CA VAL A 74 -10.95 -10.91 5.42
C VAL A 74 -10.56 -10.09 6.65
N SER A 75 -9.26 -9.99 6.96
CA SER A 75 -8.77 -9.17 8.06
C SER A 75 -9.19 -7.69 7.90
N ASN A 76 -9.11 -7.15 6.69
CA ASN A 76 -9.48 -5.77 6.44
C ASN A 76 -10.99 -5.53 6.37
N ILE A 77 -11.78 -6.52 5.98
CA ILE A 77 -13.24 -6.49 6.13
C ILE A 77 -13.60 -6.44 7.62
N SER A 78 -12.96 -7.25 8.47
CA SER A 78 -13.18 -7.19 9.92
C SER A 78 -12.86 -5.80 10.49
N ARG A 79 -11.73 -5.22 10.06
CA ARG A 79 -11.34 -3.84 10.44
C ARG A 79 -12.36 -2.80 9.99
N SER A 80 -12.88 -2.90 8.76
CA SER A 80 -13.89 -1.96 8.26
C SER A 80 -15.18 -2.05 9.06
N VAL A 81 -15.65 -3.26 9.37
CA VAL A 81 -16.85 -3.49 10.20
C VAL A 81 -16.68 -2.89 11.59
N ARG A 82 -15.54 -3.12 12.26
CA ARG A 82 -15.27 -2.53 13.57
C ARG A 82 -15.26 -1.00 13.51
N TRP A 83 -14.66 -0.42 12.47
CA TRP A 83 -14.62 1.03 12.34
C TRP A 83 -16.00 1.65 12.12
N ILE A 84 -16.88 0.96 11.38
CA ILE A 84 -18.30 1.35 11.25
C ILE A 84 -18.99 1.33 12.61
N MET A 85 -18.72 0.33 13.46
CA MET A 85 -19.27 0.27 14.83
C MET A 85 -18.83 1.46 15.69
N LEU A 86 -17.63 2.00 15.49
CA LEU A 86 -17.15 3.22 16.17
C LEU A 86 -17.85 4.48 15.66
N ILE A 87 -18.30 4.49 14.41
CA ILE A 87 -18.94 5.65 13.78
C ILE A 87 -20.45 5.69 14.05
N ARG A 88 -21.13 4.54 14.14
CA ARG A 88 -22.58 4.45 14.40
C ARG A 88 -23.07 5.28 15.61
N PRO A 89 -22.40 5.29 16.78
CA PRO A 89 -22.79 6.11 17.93
C PRO A 89 -22.77 7.62 17.66
N LEU A 90 -22.07 8.07 16.62
CA LEU A 90 -22.00 9.47 16.22
C LEU A 90 -23.20 9.90 15.36
N GLY A 91 -24.14 8.99 15.09
CA GLY A 91 -25.35 9.24 14.29
C GLY A 91 -25.15 9.06 12.79
N TYR A 92 -24.06 8.40 12.35
CA TYR A 92 -23.77 8.15 10.95
C TYR A 92 -23.74 6.65 10.64
N GLU A 93 -24.29 6.26 9.49
CA GLU A 93 -24.25 4.88 8.99
C GLU A 93 -23.45 4.81 7.68
N PRO A 94 -22.11 4.79 7.76
CA PRO A 94 -21.27 4.72 6.57
C PRO A 94 -21.47 3.39 5.83
N ARG A 95 -21.39 3.42 4.50
CA ARG A 95 -21.51 2.21 3.68
C ARG A 95 -20.28 1.31 3.91
N PRO A 96 -20.45 0.00 4.14
CA PRO A 96 -19.33 -0.90 4.39
C PRO A 96 -18.26 -0.92 3.29
N ILE A 97 -18.69 -0.76 2.04
CA ILE A 97 -17.79 -0.69 0.89
C ILE A 97 -16.90 0.56 0.92
N ASN A 98 -17.43 1.71 1.34
CA ASN A 98 -16.67 2.95 1.43
C ASN A 98 -15.68 2.89 2.60
N ALA A 99 -16.08 2.32 3.74
CA ALA A 99 -15.17 2.07 4.86
C ALA A 99 -14.03 1.12 4.48
N PHE A 100 -14.33 0.03 3.75
CA PHE A 100 -13.32 -0.90 3.29
C PHE A 100 -12.34 -0.27 2.28
N LEU A 101 -12.86 0.43 1.26
CA LEU A 101 -12.05 1.05 0.22
C LEU A 101 -11.17 2.18 0.77
N THR A 102 -11.65 2.96 1.74
CA THR A 102 -10.85 4.02 2.38
C THR A 102 -9.73 3.44 3.23
N ILE A 103 -9.93 2.28 3.88
CA ILE A 103 -8.87 1.53 4.54
C ILE A 103 -7.82 1.03 3.53
N MET A 104 -8.25 0.44 2.40
CA MET A 104 -7.35 0.02 1.31
C MET A 104 -6.53 1.20 0.76
N LEU A 105 -7.18 2.35 0.55
CA LEU A 105 -6.53 3.59 0.11
C LEU A 105 -5.47 4.05 1.13
N GLY A 106 -5.77 3.92 2.43
CA GLY A 106 -4.81 4.20 3.49
C GLY A 106 -3.55 3.33 3.40
N TYR A 107 -3.69 2.01 3.22
CA TYR A 107 -2.53 1.13 3.03
C TYR A 107 -1.76 1.46 1.76
N PHE A 108 -2.46 1.70 0.65
CA PHE A 108 -1.82 2.10 -0.60
C PHE A 108 -0.99 3.38 -0.43
N THR A 109 -1.55 4.37 0.26
CA THR A 109 -0.84 5.62 0.57
C THR A 109 0.39 5.35 1.44
N ASN A 110 0.29 4.46 2.43
CA ASN A 110 1.41 4.10 3.30
C ASN A 110 2.57 3.40 2.56
N LEU A 111 2.33 2.78 1.39
CA LEU A 111 3.40 2.25 0.53
C LEU A 111 4.23 3.37 -0.12
N GLY A 112 3.61 4.51 -0.42
CA GLY A 112 4.29 5.67 -1.02
C GLY A 112 4.88 6.62 0.01
N LEU A 113 4.09 7.00 1.02
CA LEU A 113 4.49 7.93 2.08
C LEU A 113 4.17 7.32 3.46
N PRO A 114 5.19 7.10 4.31
CA PRO A 114 4.97 6.47 5.61
C PRO A 114 4.05 7.34 6.47
N ARG A 115 3.06 6.71 7.11
CA ARG A 115 2.15 7.29 8.13
C ARG A 115 1.10 8.29 7.61
N VAL A 116 1.12 8.64 6.33
CA VAL A 116 0.13 9.58 5.74
C VAL A 116 -1.22 8.89 5.49
N GLY A 117 -1.23 7.56 5.35
CA GLY A 117 -2.43 6.79 5.02
C GLY A 117 -3.57 6.89 6.03
N GLU A 118 -3.27 7.18 7.31
CA GLU A 118 -4.31 7.34 8.34
C GLU A 118 -5.09 8.65 8.17
N VAL A 119 -4.41 9.71 7.75
CA VAL A 119 -5.05 11.00 7.44
C VAL A 119 -5.88 10.87 6.16
N ILE A 120 -5.34 10.19 5.15
CA ILE A 120 -6.05 9.96 3.88
C ILE A 120 -7.29 9.10 4.09
N ARG A 121 -7.22 7.98 4.84
CA ARG A 121 -8.41 7.14 5.08
C ARG A 121 -9.53 7.93 5.77
N ALA A 122 -9.19 8.74 6.77
CA ALA A 122 -10.16 9.52 7.53
C ALA A 122 -10.75 10.65 6.69
N GLY A 123 -9.91 11.40 5.98
CA GLY A 123 -10.34 12.48 5.11
C GLY A 123 -11.17 11.98 3.92
N SER A 124 -10.82 10.84 3.32
CA SER A 124 -11.61 10.23 2.25
C SER A 124 -12.95 9.74 2.76
N LEU A 125 -13.02 9.05 3.90
CA LEU A 125 -14.31 8.59 4.44
C LEU A 125 -15.20 9.78 4.83
N ALA A 126 -14.63 10.81 5.47
CA ALA A 126 -15.34 12.05 5.78
C ALA A 126 -15.97 12.69 4.54
N ASN A 127 -15.24 12.75 3.43
CA ASN A 127 -15.75 13.27 2.16
C ASN A 127 -16.83 12.38 1.53
N TYR A 128 -16.63 11.06 1.48
CA TYR A 128 -17.58 10.14 0.83
C TYR A 128 -18.89 9.99 1.60
N GLU A 129 -18.83 9.95 2.93
CA GLU A 129 -19.98 9.72 3.81
C GLU A 129 -20.53 11.02 4.42
N LYS A 130 -19.97 12.17 4.01
CA LYS A 130 -20.33 13.52 4.51
C LYS A 130 -20.29 13.63 6.04
N ILE A 131 -19.29 12.99 6.63
CA ILE A 131 -19.00 13.04 8.07
C ILE A 131 -18.00 14.18 8.31
N GLY A 132 -18.10 14.88 9.44
CA GLY A 132 -17.09 15.86 9.82
C GLY A 132 -15.70 15.23 9.95
N VAL A 133 -14.68 15.83 9.35
CA VAL A 133 -13.31 15.30 9.31
C VAL A 133 -12.77 15.10 10.74
N GLU A 134 -13.10 16.02 11.64
CA GLU A 134 -12.77 15.96 13.07
C GLU A 134 -13.35 14.71 13.75
N LYS A 135 -14.58 14.32 13.41
CA LYS A 135 -15.23 13.12 13.96
C LYS A 135 -14.58 11.86 13.44
N THR A 136 -14.32 11.79 12.12
CA THR A 136 -13.70 10.63 11.50
C THR A 136 -12.24 10.46 11.92
N MET A 137 -11.49 11.54 12.10
CA MET A 137 -10.13 11.50 12.65
C MET A 137 -10.14 11.03 14.11
N GLY A 138 -11.09 11.51 14.93
CA GLY A 138 -11.26 11.06 16.31
C GLY A 138 -11.50 9.56 16.42
N THR A 139 -12.36 8.98 15.56
CA THR A 139 -12.59 7.52 15.55
C THR A 139 -11.36 6.73 15.12
N VAL A 140 -10.52 7.28 14.24
CA VAL A 140 -9.24 6.66 13.86
C VAL A 140 -8.29 6.60 15.04
N VAL A 141 -8.18 7.66 15.85
CA VAL A 141 -7.33 7.66 17.05
C VAL A 141 -7.85 6.64 18.07
N VAL A 142 -9.15 6.62 18.32
CA VAL A 142 -9.77 5.65 19.25
C VAL A 142 -9.57 4.20 18.78
N ASP A 143 -9.67 3.95 17.48
CA ASP A 143 -9.38 2.66 16.84
C ASP A 143 -7.93 2.22 17.10
N ARG A 144 -6.95 3.13 16.99
CA ARG A 144 -5.53 2.84 17.31
C ARG A 144 -5.31 2.59 18.80
N MET A 145 -5.93 3.38 19.68
CA MET A 145 -5.79 3.17 21.14
C MET A 145 -6.38 1.84 21.57
N THR A 146 -7.52 1.46 20.99
CA THR A 146 -8.13 0.14 21.21
C THR A 146 -7.22 -0.98 20.70
N ASP A 147 -6.65 -0.84 19.49
CA ASP A 147 -5.69 -1.80 18.95
C ASP A 147 -4.51 -2.02 19.90
N MET A 148 -3.92 -0.94 20.41
CA MET A 148 -2.81 -1.00 21.37
C MET A 148 -3.21 -1.67 22.70
N ALA A 149 -4.41 -1.38 23.20
CA ALA A 149 -4.91 -1.96 24.45
C ALA A 149 -5.20 -3.46 24.34
N THR A 150 -5.69 -3.92 23.18
CA THR A 150 -6.02 -5.34 22.95
C THR A 150 -4.82 -6.22 22.57
N MET A 151 -3.73 -5.61 22.12
CA MET A 151 -2.47 -6.32 21.80
C MET A 151 -1.50 -6.44 22.99
N LEU A 152 -1.77 -5.76 24.11
CA LEU A 152 -1.09 -5.90 25.41
C LEU A 152 -1.75 -7.01 26.24
#